data_AF-A0AA40SBJ1-F1
#
_entry.id   AF-A0AA40SBJ1-F1
#
_cell.length_a   1.000
_cell.length_b   1.000
_cell.length_c   1.000
_cell.angle_alpha   90.00
_cell.angle_beta   90.00
_cell.angle_gamma   90.00
#
_symmetry.space_group_name_H-M   'P 1'
#
loop_
_entity.id
_entity.type
_entity.pdbx_description
1 polymer ?
#
loop_
_entity_poly.entity_id
_entity_poly.type
_entity_poly.pdbx_seq_one_letter_code
_entity_poly.pdbx_strand_id
1 'polypeptide(L)'
;MASVTLAADWAAALGAVATLGGVVATLCAGWWTWRAAVPHRKATYSVEITPLLSSTHSGLSVSLGVDQLAHPHTVTLKVTNTGNREIVASSFNGEPIEFQMGARVVSVLSKDTTGNRRVPPTSIHGNALHIDPYVLHKKQQVTYKLLIDGPAPELKIRHSLSASLKPDNTQAMRSARYLAMTVGAGIAAAMISIWITPLLGDYERTAEQDFIENVRKEAYQDARRDLEKELKEKGAAGVSATPSPSAPATR
;
A
#
# COMPACT_ATOMS: atom_id res chain seq x y z
N MET A 1 16.48 -19.30 -44.43
CA MET A 1 17.44 -18.54 -43.61
C MET A 1 16.85 -17.29 -42.95
N ALA A 2 15.70 -16.76 -43.37
CA ALA A 2 15.08 -15.58 -42.75
C ALA A 2 14.37 -15.80 -41.39
N SER A 3 14.14 -17.05 -40.99
CA SER A 3 13.47 -17.39 -39.72
C SER A 3 14.38 -17.35 -38.49
N VAL A 4 15.70 -17.42 -38.67
CA VAL A 4 16.67 -17.46 -37.56
C VAL A 4 16.95 -16.06 -36.99
N THR A 5 16.76 -14.99 -37.77
CA THR A 5 16.99 -13.61 -37.32
C THR A 5 15.87 -13.10 -36.41
N LEU A 6 14.61 -13.45 -36.68
CA LEU A 6 13.48 -12.97 -35.88
C LEU A 6 13.52 -13.47 -34.42
N ALA A 7 13.93 -14.72 -34.19
CA ALA A 7 13.99 -15.29 -32.84
C ALA A 7 15.09 -14.65 -31.97
N ALA A 8 16.20 -14.23 -32.59
CA ALA A 8 17.28 -13.54 -31.89
C ALA A 8 16.87 -12.14 -31.42
N ASP A 9 16.06 -11.44 -32.22
CA ASP A 9 15.58 -10.08 -31.90
C ASP A 9 14.60 -10.08 -30.70
N TRP A 10 13.74 -11.10 -30.59
CA TRP A 10 12.83 -11.25 -29.45
C TRP A 10 13.55 -11.61 -28.14
N ALA A 11 14.56 -12.48 -28.20
CA ALA A 11 15.38 -12.81 -27.03
C ALA A 11 16.16 -11.57 -26.52
N ALA A 12 16.69 -10.77 -27.44
CA ALA A 12 17.36 -9.51 -27.11
C ALA A 12 16.37 -8.49 -26.49
N ALA A 13 15.16 -8.38 -27.04
CA ALA A 13 14.11 -7.52 -26.50
C ALA A 13 13.69 -7.95 -25.08
N LEU A 14 13.46 -9.23 -24.84
CA LEU A 14 13.12 -9.75 -23.51
C LEU A 14 14.25 -9.54 -22.50
N GLY A 15 15.51 -9.72 -22.92
CA GLY A 15 16.68 -9.43 -22.09
C GLY A 15 16.79 -7.95 -21.72
N ALA A 16 16.50 -7.05 -22.66
CA ALA A 16 16.48 -5.60 -22.40
C ALA A 16 15.38 -5.19 -21.41
N VAL A 17 14.18 -5.77 -21.52
CA VAL A 17 13.09 -5.46 -20.58
C VAL A 17 13.36 -6.07 -19.20
N ALA A 18 13.89 -7.30 -19.13
CA ALA A 18 14.25 -7.92 -17.86
C ALA A 18 15.34 -7.13 -17.11
N THR A 19 16.34 -6.62 -17.83
CA THR A 19 17.41 -5.79 -17.23
C THR A 19 16.87 -4.45 -16.73
N LEU A 20 16.01 -3.76 -17.50
CA LEU A 20 15.35 -2.53 -17.05
C LEU A 20 14.45 -2.78 -15.82
N GLY A 21 13.67 -3.87 -15.83
CA GLY A 21 12.86 -4.27 -14.68
C GLY A 21 13.70 -4.53 -13.43
N GLY A 22 14.84 -5.22 -13.59
CA GLY A 22 15.80 -5.45 -12.51
C GLY A 22 16.37 -4.17 -11.92
N VAL A 23 16.73 -3.18 -12.76
CA VAL A 23 17.25 -1.88 -12.31
C VAL A 23 16.18 -1.13 -11.51
N VAL A 24 14.95 -1.05 -12.01
CA VAL A 24 13.85 -0.37 -11.31
C VAL A 24 13.55 -1.05 -9.97
N ALA A 25 13.46 -2.39 -9.95
CA ALA A 25 13.25 -3.14 -8.72
C ALA A 25 14.34 -2.86 -7.67
N THR A 26 15.60 -2.80 -8.12
CA THR A 26 16.75 -2.52 -7.23
C THR A 26 16.70 -1.09 -6.68
N LEU A 27 16.38 -0.10 -7.52
CA LEU A 27 16.22 1.30 -7.09
C LEU A 27 15.05 1.46 -6.11
N CYS A 28 13.92 0.81 -6.39
CA CYS A 28 12.78 0.81 -5.48
C CYS A 28 13.13 0.16 -4.13
N ALA A 29 13.79 -1.01 -4.14
CA ALA A 29 14.24 -1.68 -2.92
C ALA A 29 15.23 -0.80 -2.14
N GLY A 30 16.21 -0.19 -2.81
CA GLY A 30 17.17 0.72 -2.19
C GLY A 30 16.50 1.94 -1.57
N TRP A 31 15.55 2.58 -2.27
CA TRP A 31 14.80 3.72 -1.76
C TRP A 31 13.94 3.36 -0.54
N TRP A 32 13.25 2.22 -0.58
CA TRP A 32 12.47 1.72 0.56
C TRP A 32 13.35 1.42 1.77
N THR A 33 14.51 0.79 1.54
CA THR A 33 15.46 0.46 2.60
C THR A 33 16.04 1.72 3.22
N TRP A 34 16.46 2.70 2.41
CA TRP A 34 16.94 4.00 2.89
C TRP A 34 15.87 4.74 3.69
N ARG A 35 14.63 4.82 3.18
CA ARG A 35 13.52 5.47 3.87
C ARG A 35 13.16 4.80 5.19
N ALA A 36 13.31 3.48 5.28
CA ALA A 36 13.13 2.73 6.52
C ALA A 36 14.30 2.93 7.50
N ALA A 37 15.52 3.04 6.97
CA ALA A 37 16.76 3.14 7.74
C ALA A 37 16.99 4.53 8.35
N VAL A 38 16.54 5.61 7.70
CA VAL A 38 16.71 6.98 8.24
C VAL A 38 15.94 7.11 9.56
N PRO A 39 16.64 7.37 10.68
CA PRO A 39 16.01 7.52 11.98
C PRO A 39 15.22 8.82 12.03
N HIS A 40 13.90 8.72 12.03
CA HIS A 40 13.01 9.85 12.17
C HIS A 40 12.53 9.93 13.62
N ARG A 41 13.07 10.90 14.36
CA ARG A 41 12.51 11.33 15.67
C ARG A 41 11.38 12.31 15.39
N LYS A 42 10.15 11.85 15.56
CA LYS A 42 8.93 12.63 15.28
C LYS A 42 7.96 12.48 16.44
N ALA A 43 7.49 13.60 16.96
CA ALA A 43 6.41 13.64 17.93
C ALA A 43 5.22 14.38 17.31
N THR A 44 4.02 13.94 17.64
CA THR A 44 2.80 14.69 17.34
C THR A 44 2.09 15.05 18.63
N TYR A 45 1.36 16.17 18.63
CA TYR A 45 0.50 16.54 19.74
C TYR A 45 -0.93 16.81 19.26
N SER A 46 -1.91 16.43 20.06
CA SER A 46 -3.32 16.75 19.85
C SER A 46 -3.85 17.41 21.11
N VAL A 47 -4.66 18.45 20.93
CA VAL A 47 -5.29 19.15 22.05
C VAL A 47 -6.77 19.24 21.79
N GLU A 48 -7.53 18.82 22.80
CA GLU A 48 -8.98 18.86 22.82
C GLU A 48 -9.38 19.68 24.05
N ILE A 49 -10.13 20.76 23.82
CA ILE A 49 -10.56 21.68 24.87
C ILE A 49 -12.07 21.57 24.99
N THR A 50 -12.56 21.26 26.18
CA THR A 50 -13.99 21.07 26.45
C THR A 50 -14.39 21.93 27.63
N PRO A 51 -15.35 22.87 27.47
CA PRO A 51 -15.88 23.63 28.59
C PRO A 51 -16.55 22.68 29.59
N LEU A 52 -16.29 22.87 30.89
CA LEU A 52 -16.97 22.09 31.93
C LEU A 52 -18.42 22.52 32.10
N LEU A 53 -18.70 23.79 31.82
CA LEU A 53 -20.03 24.38 31.87
C LEU A 53 -20.42 24.78 30.46
N SER A 54 -21.30 24.00 29.84
CA SER A 54 -21.97 24.35 28.59
C SER A 54 -23.15 25.26 28.92
N SER A 55 -22.96 26.57 28.73
CA SER A 55 -23.94 27.65 28.96
C SER A 55 -24.17 28.06 30.42
N THR A 56 -24.48 29.34 30.59
CA THR A 56 -24.69 30.08 31.84
C THR A 56 -25.91 29.54 32.61
N HIS A 57 -25.79 28.37 33.21
CA HIS A 57 -26.78 27.89 34.16
C HIS A 57 -26.67 28.73 35.43
N SER A 58 -27.68 29.54 35.70
CA SER A 58 -27.75 30.36 36.91
C SER A 58 -27.71 29.46 38.16
N GLY A 59 -26.66 29.60 38.96
CA GLY A 59 -26.53 28.92 40.25
C GLY A 59 -25.57 27.72 40.31
N LEU A 60 -24.98 27.29 39.19
CA LEU A 60 -23.89 26.30 39.22
C LEU A 60 -22.55 27.01 39.38
N SER A 61 -21.76 26.59 40.38
CA SER A 61 -20.39 27.04 40.59
C SER A 61 -19.47 25.83 40.67
N VAL A 62 -18.30 25.94 40.07
CA VAL A 62 -17.24 24.93 40.13
C VAL A 62 -16.13 25.49 40.98
N SER A 63 -15.75 24.77 42.03
CA SER A 63 -14.61 25.12 42.88
C SER A 63 -13.61 23.98 42.92
N LEU A 64 -12.33 24.34 43.01
CA LEU A 64 -11.26 23.39 43.29
C LEU A 64 -10.59 23.79 44.61
N GLY A 65 -10.98 23.11 45.69
CA GLY A 65 -10.59 23.50 47.04
C GLY A 65 -11.23 24.83 47.42
N VAL A 66 -10.40 25.85 47.63
CA VAL A 66 -10.83 27.21 48.01
C VAL A 66 -11.01 28.14 46.81
N ASP A 67 -10.49 27.77 45.64
CA ASP A 67 -10.54 28.59 44.43
C ASP A 67 -11.87 28.35 43.69
N GLN A 68 -12.71 29.39 43.58
CA GLN A 68 -13.90 29.38 42.73
C GLN A 68 -13.49 29.71 41.29
N LEU A 69 -13.84 28.84 40.35
CA LEU A 69 -13.46 28.96 38.94
C LEU A 69 -14.56 29.65 38.15
N ALA A 70 -14.19 30.66 37.36
CA ALA A 70 -15.16 31.48 36.63
C ALA A 70 -15.57 30.86 35.30
N HIS A 71 -14.59 30.36 34.55
CA HIS A 71 -14.75 29.77 33.21
C HIS A 71 -13.93 28.47 33.12
N PRO A 72 -14.34 27.41 33.86
CA PRO A 72 -13.58 26.17 33.94
C PRO A 72 -13.66 25.40 32.62
N HIS A 73 -12.51 24.99 32.10
CA HIS A 73 -12.37 24.12 30.94
C HIS A 73 -11.47 22.94 31.26
N THR A 74 -11.78 21.80 30.66
CA THR A 74 -10.88 20.65 30.65
C THR A 74 -10.09 20.63 29.35
N VAL A 75 -8.78 20.40 29.45
CA VAL A 75 -7.91 20.24 28.29
C VAL A 75 -7.31 18.85 28.30
N THR A 76 -7.53 18.11 27.23
CA THR A 76 -6.87 16.82 26.99
C THR A 76 -5.73 17.04 26.01
N LEU A 77 -4.50 17.10 26.53
CA LEU A 77 -3.27 17.17 25.73
C LEU A 77 -2.73 15.74 25.54
N LYS A 78 -2.64 15.30 24.28
CA LYS A 78 -2.03 14.04 23.90
C LYS A 78 -0.71 14.32 23.20
N VAL A 79 0.37 13.70 23.64
CA VAL A 79 1.69 13.75 23.00
C VAL A 79 2.10 12.34 22.61
N THR A 80 2.37 12.12 21.33
CA THR A 80 2.63 10.78 20.77
C THR A 80 3.94 10.76 20.02
N ASN A 81 4.83 9.81 20.33
CA ASN A 81 5.99 9.55 19.49
C ASN A 81 5.57 8.72 18.26
N THR A 82 5.46 9.39 17.12
CA THR A 82 5.13 8.79 15.82
C THR A 82 6.37 8.37 15.03
N GLY A 83 7.57 8.67 15.55
CA GLY A 83 8.85 8.32 14.97
C GLY A 83 9.15 6.82 14.99
N ASN A 84 10.17 6.41 14.23
CA ASN A 84 10.68 5.04 14.24
C ASN A 84 11.73 4.81 15.35
N ARG A 85 12.12 5.88 16.07
CA ARG A 85 13.09 5.89 17.18
C ARG A 85 12.51 6.56 18.42
N GLU A 86 13.10 6.24 19.56
CA GLU A 86 12.79 6.91 20.83
C GLU A 86 13.33 8.34 20.85
N ILE A 87 12.62 9.22 21.54
CA ILE A 87 13.05 10.60 21.77
C ILE A 87 13.66 10.62 23.16
N VAL A 88 14.98 10.56 23.21
CA VAL A 88 15.74 10.61 24.46
C VAL A 88 15.78 12.03 25.02
N ALA A 89 16.01 12.18 26.33
CA ALA A 89 16.07 13.48 26.99
C ALA A 89 17.09 14.46 26.36
N SER A 90 18.21 13.96 25.82
CA SER A 90 19.17 14.82 25.10
C SER A 90 18.61 15.45 23.82
N SER A 91 17.49 14.95 23.29
CA SER A 91 16.81 15.56 22.13
C SER A 91 16.00 16.81 22.48
N PHE A 92 15.88 17.14 23.77
CA PHE A 92 15.18 18.32 24.27
C PHE A 92 16.11 19.52 24.43
N ASN A 93 17.40 19.38 24.07
CA ASN A 93 18.42 20.43 24.23
C ASN A 93 18.50 21.01 25.66
N GLY A 94 18.07 20.25 26.67
CA GLY A 94 18.07 20.67 28.08
C GLY A 94 16.88 21.52 28.52
N GLU A 95 15.93 21.83 27.62
CA GLU A 95 14.77 22.67 27.95
C GLU A 95 13.46 21.86 27.90
N PRO A 96 12.45 22.19 28.75
CA PRO A 96 11.16 21.54 28.71
C PRO A 96 10.36 21.92 27.45
N ILE A 97 9.39 21.07 27.09
CA ILE A 97 8.37 21.46 26.11
C ILE A 97 7.33 22.29 26.85
N GLU A 98 7.10 23.52 26.39
CA GLU A 98 6.15 24.45 26.97
C GLU A 98 4.85 24.47 26.15
N PHE A 99 3.76 24.02 26.77
CA PHE A 99 2.41 24.15 26.24
C PHE A 99 1.74 25.33 26.94
N GLN A 100 1.85 26.51 26.33
CA GLN A 100 1.28 27.74 26.85
C GLN A 100 -0.21 27.81 26.52
N MET A 101 -1.03 27.92 27.56
CA MET A 101 -2.47 28.10 27.44
C MET A 101 -2.82 29.59 27.51
N GLY A 102 -3.85 30.01 26.78
CA GLY A 102 -4.42 31.37 26.86
C GLY A 102 -5.16 31.65 28.18
N ALA A 103 -5.21 30.67 29.07
CA ALA A 103 -5.94 30.68 30.34
C ALA A 103 -5.05 30.12 31.46
N ARG A 104 -5.39 30.44 32.73
CA ARG A 104 -4.61 29.96 33.89
C ARG A 104 -4.72 28.44 33.99
N VAL A 105 -3.59 27.74 34.11
CA VAL A 105 -3.60 26.31 34.39
C VAL A 105 -3.77 26.14 35.90
N VAL A 106 -4.91 25.59 36.30
CA VAL A 106 -5.28 25.44 37.71
C VAL A 106 -4.66 24.16 38.28
N SER A 107 -4.81 23.04 37.57
CA SER A 107 -4.33 21.73 38.05
C SER A 107 -4.16 20.72 36.91
N VAL A 108 -3.35 19.69 37.14
CA VAL A 108 -3.29 18.49 36.31
C VAL A 108 -4.20 17.42 36.93
N LEU A 109 -5.32 17.13 36.27
CA LEU A 109 -6.34 16.19 36.74
C LEU A 109 -5.89 14.73 36.60
N SER A 110 -5.28 14.36 35.47
CA SER A 110 -4.73 13.02 35.26
C SER A 110 -3.52 13.06 34.35
N LYS A 111 -2.64 12.06 34.53
CA LYS A 111 -1.51 11.80 33.65
C LYS A 111 -1.48 10.31 33.34
N ASP A 112 -1.68 9.99 32.07
CA ASP A 112 -1.83 8.61 31.61
C ASP A 112 -0.85 8.36 30.46
N THR A 113 -0.43 7.11 30.26
CA THR A 113 0.37 6.74 29.10
C THR A 113 -0.04 5.38 28.56
N THR A 114 0.21 5.15 27.27
CA THR A 114 -0.09 3.86 26.64
C THR A 114 0.91 2.79 27.06
N GLY A 115 0.37 1.69 27.57
CA GLY A 115 1.14 0.57 28.12
C GLY A 115 1.69 0.85 29.52
N ASN A 116 2.44 -0.10 30.08
CA ASN A 116 3.05 0.01 31.40
C ASN A 116 4.36 0.82 31.36
N ARG A 117 4.31 2.01 30.76
CA ARG A 117 5.46 2.93 30.65
C ARG A 117 5.32 4.03 31.69
N ARG A 118 6.42 4.69 32.01
CA ARG A 118 6.42 5.84 32.92
C ARG A 118 5.99 7.11 32.17
N VAL A 119 5.17 7.90 32.84
CA VAL A 119 4.73 9.23 32.38
C VAL A 119 5.90 10.22 32.56
N PRO A 120 6.21 11.05 31.55
CA PRO A 120 7.15 12.15 31.69
C PRO A 120 6.80 13.07 32.87
N PRO A 121 7.80 13.55 33.63
CA PRO A 121 7.57 14.57 34.65
C PRO A 121 6.99 15.84 34.03
N THR A 122 6.09 16.49 34.75
CA THR A 122 5.50 17.76 34.33
C THR A 122 5.31 18.70 35.51
N SER A 123 5.50 19.99 35.26
CA SER A 123 5.25 21.08 36.20
C SER A 123 4.32 22.13 35.57
N ILE A 124 3.63 22.90 36.42
CA ILE A 124 2.79 24.03 35.99
C ILE A 124 3.59 25.32 36.25
N HIS A 125 3.72 26.16 35.23
CA HIS A 125 4.34 27.48 35.32
C HIS A 125 3.35 28.54 34.83
N GLY A 126 2.54 29.07 35.76
CA GLY A 126 1.52 30.07 35.46
C GLY A 126 0.43 29.55 34.52
N ASN A 127 0.47 29.96 33.25
CA ASN A 127 -0.45 29.52 32.21
C ASN A 127 0.13 28.43 31.29
N ALA A 128 1.33 27.92 31.59
CA ALA A 128 1.97 26.89 30.79
C ALA A 128 2.09 25.55 31.54
N LEU A 129 1.91 24.46 30.79
CA LEU A 129 2.35 23.13 31.22
C LEU A 129 3.75 22.88 30.66
N HIS A 130 4.70 22.62 31.54
CA HIS A 130 6.04 22.20 31.17
C HIS A 130 6.13 20.67 31.21
N ILE A 131 6.61 20.08 30.14
CA ILE A 131 6.99 18.67 30.09
C ILE A 131 8.50 18.60 30.11
N ASP A 132 9.06 18.05 31.19
CA ASP A 132 10.50 17.98 31.37
C ASP A 132 11.16 17.03 30.37
N PRO A 133 12.45 17.23 30.06
CA PRO A 133 13.22 16.29 29.25
C PRO A 133 13.10 14.86 29.77
N TYR A 134 12.52 13.99 28.93
CA TYR A 134 12.26 12.60 29.29
C TYR A 134 12.40 11.67 28.09
N VAL A 135 12.54 10.37 28.32
CA VAL A 135 12.58 9.37 27.25
C VAL A 135 11.15 9.05 26.79
N LEU A 136 10.76 9.56 25.63
CA LEU A 136 9.49 9.20 25.00
C LEU A 136 9.72 8.03 24.03
N HIS A 137 9.26 6.86 24.43
CA HIS A 137 9.51 5.63 23.69
C HIS A 137 8.73 5.56 22.37
N LYS A 138 9.16 4.69 21.46
CA LYS A 138 8.51 4.47 20.17
C LYS A 138 7.03 4.10 20.34
N LYS A 139 6.14 4.79 19.63
CA LYS A 139 4.66 4.61 19.69
C LYS A 139 4.06 4.87 21.08
N GLN A 140 4.81 5.42 22.03
CA GLN A 140 4.25 5.84 23.29
C GLN A 140 3.40 7.08 23.08
N GLN A 141 2.19 7.05 23.64
CA GLN A 141 1.30 8.19 23.76
C GLN A 141 1.18 8.52 25.25
N VAL A 142 1.30 9.80 25.56
CA VAL A 142 1.09 10.34 26.90
C VAL A 142 -0.08 11.30 26.82
N THR A 143 -1.01 11.18 27.76
CA THR A 143 -2.22 11.99 27.83
C THR A 143 -2.21 12.74 29.16
N TYR A 144 -2.31 14.05 29.09
CA TYR A 144 -2.48 14.93 30.24
C TYR A 144 -3.88 15.52 30.19
N LYS A 145 -4.63 15.36 31.28
CA LYS A 145 -5.89 16.08 31.48
C LYS A 145 -5.62 17.24 32.41
N LEU A 146 -5.86 18.45 31.94
CA LEU A 146 -5.62 19.69 32.67
C LEU A 146 -6.96 20.36 32.97
N LEU A 147 -7.03 21.02 34.11
CA LEU A 147 -8.07 21.98 34.44
C LEU A 147 -7.50 23.38 34.23
N ILE A 148 -8.16 24.16 33.38
CA ILE A 148 -7.80 25.54 33.12
C ILE A 148 -9.00 26.45 33.39
N ASP A 149 -8.73 27.70 33.72
CA ASP A 149 -9.76 28.70 33.99
C ASP A 149 -9.51 29.97 33.16
N GLY A 150 -10.47 30.29 32.28
CA GLY A 150 -10.43 31.46 31.41
C GLY A 150 -11.47 31.44 30.29
N PRO A 151 -11.86 32.62 29.75
CA PRO A 151 -12.99 32.76 28.82
C PRO A 151 -12.72 32.24 27.41
N ALA A 152 -11.45 32.20 26.97
CA ALA A 152 -11.06 31.78 25.62
C ALA A 152 -9.72 31.02 25.67
N PRO A 153 -9.73 29.71 25.96
CA PRO A 153 -8.51 28.93 26.04
C PRO A 153 -7.92 28.67 24.66
N GLU A 154 -6.85 29.38 24.32
CA GLU A 154 -6.00 29.09 23.14
C GLU A 154 -4.78 28.27 23.54
N LEU A 155 -4.20 27.51 22.60
CA LEU A 155 -2.95 26.80 22.82
C LEU A 155 -1.84 27.38 21.94
N LYS A 156 -0.73 27.79 22.56
CA LYS A 156 0.52 28.13 21.91
C LYS A 156 1.60 27.17 22.39
N ILE A 157 2.48 26.74 21.50
CA ILE A 157 3.52 25.77 21.84
C ILE A 157 4.88 26.42 21.60
N ARG A 158 5.75 26.26 22.59
CA ARG A 158 7.16 26.61 22.51
C ARG A 158 7.95 25.36 22.85
N HIS A 159 8.89 25.00 21.98
CA HIS A 159 9.74 23.85 22.18
C HIS A 159 11.09 24.07 21.53
N SER A 160 12.13 23.52 22.13
CA SER A 160 13.47 23.44 21.54
C SER A 160 13.90 22.00 21.23
N LEU A 161 12.92 21.09 21.12
CA LEU A 161 13.17 19.72 20.64
C LEU A 161 13.91 19.72 19.31
N SER A 162 15.03 18.99 19.23
CA SER A 162 15.67 18.66 17.94
C SER A 162 14.82 17.66 17.13
N ALA A 163 13.87 16.99 17.78
CA ALA A 163 12.86 16.17 17.12
C ALA A 163 11.75 17.05 16.52
N SER A 164 11.19 16.63 15.38
CA SER A 164 10.06 17.36 14.79
C SER A 164 8.80 17.13 15.60
N LEU A 165 8.29 18.19 16.25
CA LEU A 165 6.99 18.22 16.92
C LEU A 165 5.95 18.84 15.97
N LYS A 166 4.84 18.15 15.70
CA LYS A 166 3.79 18.62 14.79
C LYS A 166 2.40 18.44 15.38
N PRO A 167 1.41 19.29 15.05
CA PRO A 167 0.03 19.01 15.39
C PRO A 167 -0.39 17.69 14.74
N ASP A 168 -1.14 16.89 15.49
CA ASP A 168 -1.65 15.60 15.05
C ASP A 168 -2.81 15.83 14.08
N ASN A 169 -2.48 15.93 12.80
CA ASN A 169 -3.47 16.03 11.73
C ASN A 169 -3.95 14.64 11.25
N THR A 170 -3.81 13.60 12.06
CA THR A 170 -4.12 12.22 11.63
C THR A 170 -5.62 11.99 11.39
N GLN A 171 -6.53 12.84 11.88
CA GLN A 171 -7.93 12.79 11.46
C GLN A 171 -8.10 13.07 9.96
N ALA A 172 -7.36 14.03 9.39
CA ALA A 172 -7.41 14.33 7.96
C ALA A 172 -6.65 13.28 7.10
N MET A 173 -5.58 12.68 7.63
CA MET A 173 -4.75 11.75 6.86
C MET A 173 -5.22 10.28 6.87
N ARG A 174 -6.08 9.86 7.80
CA ARG A 174 -6.59 8.47 7.82
C ARG A 174 -7.44 8.15 6.57
N SER A 175 -8.19 9.11 6.03
CA SER A 175 -8.94 8.94 4.78
C SER A 175 -8.03 8.89 3.54
N ALA A 176 -6.97 9.70 3.50
CA ALA A 176 -6.04 9.75 2.37
C ALA A 176 -5.23 8.45 2.19
N ARG A 177 -4.91 7.72 3.27
CA ARG A 177 -4.16 6.46 3.17
C ARG A 177 -4.98 5.33 2.53
N TYR A 178 -6.29 5.28 2.76
CA TYR A 178 -7.15 4.31 2.08
C TYR A 178 -7.25 4.62 0.58
N LEU A 179 -7.35 5.89 0.21
CA LEU A 179 -7.35 6.34 -1.18
C LEU A 179 -6.02 6.05 -1.91
N ALA A 180 -4.88 6.22 -1.25
CA ALA A 180 -3.58 5.92 -1.86
C ALA A 180 -3.36 4.41 -2.07
N MET A 181 -3.88 3.56 -1.17
CA MET A 181 -3.76 2.10 -1.30
C MET A 181 -4.60 1.55 -2.47
N THR A 182 -5.79 2.10 -2.73
CA THR A 182 -6.63 1.65 -3.85
C THR A 182 -6.03 2.03 -5.20
N VAL A 183 -5.45 3.25 -5.31
CA VAL A 183 -4.78 3.68 -6.55
C VAL A 183 -3.52 2.86 -6.83
N GLY A 184 -2.73 2.55 -5.80
CA GLY A 184 -1.53 1.71 -5.96
C GLY A 184 -1.83 0.28 -6.43
N ALA A 185 -2.91 -0.32 -5.91
CA ALA A 185 -3.34 -1.66 -6.34
C ALA A 185 -3.80 -1.69 -7.81
N GLY A 186 -4.46 -0.63 -8.29
CA GLY A 186 -4.88 -0.52 -9.69
C GLY A 186 -3.71 -0.48 -10.67
N ILE A 187 -2.64 0.26 -10.34
CA ILE A 187 -1.45 0.37 -11.20
C ILE A 187 -0.70 -0.98 -11.28
N ALA A 188 -0.60 -1.70 -10.18
CA ALA A 188 0.03 -3.03 -10.17
C ALA A 188 -0.77 -4.05 -11.01
N ALA A 189 -2.11 -4.03 -10.93
CA ALA A 189 -2.96 -4.89 -11.74
C ALA A 189 -2.87 -4.57 -13.24
N ALA A 190 -2.78 -3.28 -13.61
CA ALA A 190 -2.59 -2.85 -15.00
C ALA A 190 -1.23 -3.29 -15.56
N MET A 191 -0.17 -3.21 -14.75
CA MET A 191 1.16 -3.69 -15.14
C MET A 191 1.15 -5.20 -15.33
N ILE A 192 0.56 -5.98 -14.41
CA ILE A 192 0.47 -7.44 -14.54
C ILE A 192 -0.32 -7.85 -15.79
N SER A 193 -1.40 -7.15 -16.11
CA SER A 193 -2.19 -7.45 -17.31
C SER A 193 -1.40 -7.19 -18.60
N ILE A 194 -0.65 -6.10 -18.71
CA ILE A 194 0.21 -5.81 -19.88
C ILE A 194 1.24 -6.93 -20.15
N TRP A 195 1.73 -7.61 -19.11
CA TRP A 195 2.66 -8.73 -19.24
C TRP A 195 1.99 -10.07 -19.56
N ILE A 196 0.74 -10.28 -19.13
CA ILE A 196 0.02 -11.55 -19.30
C ILE A 196 -0.64 -11.67 -20.68
N THR A 197 -1.14 -10.57 -21.26
CA THR A 197 -1.81 -10.60 -22.58
C THR A 197 -0.98 -11.20 -23.72
N PRO A 198 0.32 -10.86 -23.90
CA PRO A 198 1.11 -11.47 -24.98
C PRO A 198 1.37 -12.96 -24.75
N LEU A 199 1.41 -13.42 -23.50
CA LEU A 199 1.65 -14.83 -23.16
C LEU A 199 0.44 -15.73 -23.47
N LEU A 200 -0.78 -15.19 -23.38
CA LEU A 200 -2.01 -15.90 -23.76
C LEU A 200 -2.26 -15.87 -25.28
N GLY A 201 -1.86 -14.80 -25.97
CA GLY A 201 -2.08 -14.67 -27.43
C GLY A 201 -1.30 -15.67 -28.28
N ASP A 202 -0.12 -16.11 -27.83
CA ASP A 202 0.69 -17.10 -28.55
C ASP A 202 0.18 -18.54 -28.39
N TYR A 203 -0.59 -18.83 -27.33
CA TYR A 203 -1.19 -20.15 -27.12
C TYR A 203 -2.37 -20.40 -28.08
N GLU A 204 -3.15 -19.37 -28.38
CA GLU A 204 -4.32 -19.49 -29.25
C GLU A 204 -3.91 -19.71 -30.72
N ARG A 205 -2.83 -19.07 -31.17
CA ARG A 205 -2.31 -19.22 -32.54
C ARG A 205 -1.69 -20.59 -32.82
N THR A 206 -1.04 -21.20 -31.84
CA THR A 206 -0.45 -22.54 -32.00
C THR A 206 -1.52 -23.63 -32.06
N ALA A 207 -2.57 -23.49 -31.24
CA ALA A 207 -3.72 -24.40 -31.29
C ALA A 207 -4.46 -24.38 -32.64
N GLU A 208 -4.65 -23.19 -33.24
CA GLU A 208 -5.27 -23.09 -34.57
C GLU A 208 -4.41 -23.72 -35.67
N GLN A 209 -3.08 -23.55 -35.61
CA GLN A 209 -2.18 -24.13 -36.61
C GLN A 209 -2.16 -25.65 -36.56
N ASP A 210 -2.11 -26.24 -35.36
CA ASP A 210 -2.15 -27.69 -35.19
C ASP A 210 -3.48 -28.29 -35.67
N PHE A 211 -4.59 -27.59 -35.44
CA PHE A 211 -5.91 -28.01 -35.93
C PHE A 211 -5.96 -28.02 -37.46
N ILE A 212 -5.51 -26.95 -38.12
CA ILE A 212 -5.49 -26.87 -39.59
C ILE A 212 -4.59 -27.95 -40.19
N GLU A 213 -3.44 -28.22 -39.58
CA GLU A 213 -2.52 -29.24 -40.08
C GLU A 213 -3.12 -30.66 -39.95
N ASN A 214 -3.81 -30.95 -38.86
CA ASN A 214 -4.49 -32.23 -38.67
C ASN A 214 -5.63 -32.44 -39.68
N VAL A 215 -6.48 -31.42 -39.89
CA VAL A 215 -7.56 -31.49 -40.90
C VAL A 215 -6.99 -31.72 -42.30
N ARG A 216 -5.87 -31.06 -42.64
CA ARG A 216 -5.20 -31.25 -43.94
C ARG A 216 -4.63 -32.65 -44.10
N LYS A 217 -4.08 -33.25 -43.03
CA LYS A 217 -3.57 -34.63 -43.04
C LYS A 217 -4.69 -35.63 -43.24
N GLU A 218 -5.82 -35.45 -42.56
CA GLU A 218 -7.00 -36.32 -42.73
C GLU A 218 -7.55 -36.24 -44.15
N ALA A 219 -7.76 -35.04 -44.69
CA ALA A 219 -8.24 -34.86 -46.06
C ALA A 219 -7.30 -35.49 -47.11
N TYR A 220 -5.98 -35.44 -46.89
CA TYR A 220 -5.01 -36.09 -47.77
C TYR A 220 -5.08 -37.62 -47.70
N GLN A 221 -5.29 -38.18 -46.51
CA GLN A 221 -5.45 -39.63 -46.35
C GLN A 221 -6.74 -40.12 -47.00
N ASP A 222 -7.83 -39.36 -46.91
CA ASP A 222 -9.11 -39.70 -47.54
C ASP A 222 -8.99 -39.73 -49.06
N ALA A 223 -8.42 -38.67 -49.65
CA ALA A 223 -8.19 -38.60 -51.09
C ALA A 223 -7.30 -39.76 -51.59
N ARG A 224 -6.30 -40.16 -50.79
CA ARG A 224 -5.46 -41.31 -51.11
C ARG A 224 -6.23 -42.64 -51.06
N ARG A 225 -7.09 -42.84 -50.06
CA ARG A 225 -7.91 -44.05 -49.95
C ARG A 225 -8.86 -44.20 -51.13
N ASP A 226 -9.43 -43.09 -51.61
CA ASP A 226 -10.34 -43.12 -52.76
C ASP A 226 -9.61 -43.37 -54.07
N LEU A 227 -8.41 -42.80 -54.26
CA LEU A 227 -7.53 -43.14 -55.40
C LEU A 227 -7.15 -44.63 -55.41
N GLU A 228 -6.83 -45.21 -54.25
CA GLU A 228 -6.49 -46.64 -54.14
C GLU A 228 -7.69 -47.54 -54.46
N LYS A 229 -8.93 -47.11 -54.15
CA LYS A 229 -10.16 -47.82 -54.56
C LYS A 229 -10.37 -47.73 -56.07
N GLU A 230 -10.27 -46.54 -56.67
CA GLU A 230 -10.43 -46.37 -58.12
C GLU A 230 -9.39 -47.20 -58.91
N LEU A 231 -8.15 -47.25 -58.44
CA LEU A 231 -7.10 -48.06 -59.07
C LEU A 231 -7.39 -49.56 -58.98
N LYS A 232 -7.94 -50.03 -57.85
CA LYS A 232 -8.37 -51.43 -57.69
C LYS A 232 -9.55 -51.77 -58.61
N GLU A 233 -10.53 -50.88 -58.75
CA GLU A 233 -11.67 -51.07 -59.65
C GLU A 233 -11.23 -51.09 -61.12
N LYS A 234 -10.37 -50.15 -61.54
CA LYS A 234 -9.82 -50.12 -62.91
C LYS A 234 -8.92 -51.32 -63.20
N GLY A 235 -8.13 -51.77 -62.22
CA GLY A 235 -7.30 -52.97 -62.33
C GLY A 235 -8.12 -54.26 -62.47
N ALA A 236 -9.24 -54.37 -61.74
CA ALA A 236 -10.14 -55.52 -61.84
C ALA A 236 -10.89 -55.56 -63.19
N ALA A 237 -11.27 -54.41 -63.73
CA ALA A 237 -11.95 -54.32 -65.03
C ALA A 237 -11.03 -54.65 -66.23
N GLY A 238 -9.71 -54.53 -66.09
CA GLY A 238 -8.74 -54.77 -67.17
C GLY A 238 -8.39 -56.23 -67.45
N VAL A 239 -8.86 -57.20 -66.65
CA VAL A 239 -8.43 -58.61 -66.74
C VAL A 239 -9.46 -59.54 -67.42
N SER A 240 -10.68 -59.07 -67.72
CA SER A 240 -11.73 -59.92 -68.31
C SER A 240 -12.00 -59.63 -69.79
N ALA A 241 -11.07 -60.01 -70.68
CA ALA A 241 -11.38 -60.21 -72.09
C ALA A 241 -10.32 -61.08 -72.79
N THR A 242 -10.19 -62.34 -72.38
CA THR A 242 -9.53 -63.34 -73.23
C THR A 242 -10.51 -63.72 -74.34
N PRO A 243 -10.22 -63.47 -75.63
CA PRO A 243 -11.12 -63.82 -76.71
C PRO A 243 -11.28 -65.34 -76.80
N SER A 244 -12.53 -65.79 -76.77
CA SER A 244 -12.93 -67.20 -76.84
C SER A 244 -12.51 -67.81 -78.19
N PRO A 245 -11.83 -68.98 -78.22
CA PRO A 245 -11.42 -69.62 -79.46
C PRO A 245 -12.63 -70.21 -80.21
N SER A 246 -12.77 -69.83 -81.48
CA SER A 246 -13.76 -70.32 -82.43
C SER A 246 -13.63 -71.83 -82.68
N ALA A 247 -14.76 -72.54 -82.59
CA ALA A 247 -14.86 -73.98 -82.84
C ALA A 247 -14.68 -74.32 -84.34
N PRO A 248 -14.14 -75.51 -84.67
CA PRO A 248 -13.89 -75.92 -86.06
C PRO A 248 -15.15 -76.45 -86.75
N ALA A 249 -15.30 -76.11 -88.02
CA ALA A 249 -16.33 -76.62 -88.92
C ALA A 249 -16.03 -78.09 -89.30
N THR A 250 -17.00 -78.98 -89.07
CA THR A 250 -17.03 -80.33 -89.64
C THR A 250 -17.75 -80.34 -90.99
N ARG A 251 -17.23 -81.23 -91.84
CA ARG A 251 -17.48 -81.44 -93.27
C ARG A 251 -18.69 -82.32 -93.53
#